data_AF-A0A0S9RT50-F1
#
_entry.id   AF-A0A0S9RT50-F1
#
_cell.length_a   1.000
_cell.length_b   1.000
_cell.length_c   1.000
_cell.angle_alpha   90.00
_cell.angle_beta   90.00
_cell.angle_gamma   90.00
#
_symmetry.space_group_name_H-M   'P 1'
#
loop_
_entity.id
_entity.type
_entity.pdbx_description
1 polymer ?
#
loop_
_entity_poly.entity_id
_entity_poly.type
_entity_poly.pdbx_seq_one_letter_code
_entity_poly.pdbx_strand_id
1 'polypeptide(L)'
;MNSPADTYRDRLHTFEGGPVAPGITAEPLPGHTPGHTGFHISSGRDGLLMWTDIVHLPVLQSRHPEASVAFDVDPTQAIAQRRRMFDRVATDRLLIAGSHLDFPTFSHLEALSGGGYNFIPEVWRSKLTN
;
A
#
# COMPACT_ATOMS: atom_id res chain seq x y z
N MET A 1 3.15 31.32 5.61
CA MET A 1 2.55 30.77 4.38
C MET A 1 1.52 29.76 4.85
N ASN A 2 0.24 29.90 4.49
CA ASN A 2 -0.78 28.93 4.90
C ASN A 2 -0.52 27.62 4.16
N SER A 3 -0.53 26.50 4.88
CA SER A 3 -0.44 25.17 4.29
C SER A 3 -1.67 24.91 3.42
N PRO A 4 -1.60 24.14 2.33
CA PRO A 4 -2.79 23.69 1.60
C PRO A 4 -3.87 23.06 2.52
N ALA A 5 -3.45 22.48 3.66
CA ALA A 5 -4.35 21.94 4.68
C ALA A 5 -5.22 23.02 5.35
N ASP A 6 -4.77 24.28 5.42
CA ASP A 6 -5.51 25.36 6.08
C ASP A 6 -6.82 25.67 5.38
N THR A 7 -6.89 25.49 4.05
CA THR A 7 -8.11 25.63 3.25
C THR A 7 -9.20 24.64 3.68
N TYR A 8 -8.80 23.48 4.19
CA TYR A 8 -9.71 22.40 4.57
C TYR A 8 -9.82 22.21 6.08
N ARG A 9 -9.29 23.16 6.88
CA ARG A 9 -9.12 23.01 8.33
C ARG A 9 -10.41 22.57 9.05
N ASP A 10 -11.54 23.22 8.73
CA ASP A 10 -12.83 22.93 9.38
C ASP A 10 -13.45 21.59 8.93
N ARG A 11 -12.85 20.94 7.93
CA ARG A 11 -13.26 19.64 7.37
C ARG A 11 -12.20 18.56 7.56
N LEU A 12 -11.12 18.86 8.30
CA LEU A 12 -10.02 17.94 8.51
C LEU A 12 -10.26 17.13 9.79
N HIS A 13 -10.32 15.81 9.64
CA HIS A 13 -10.29 14.88 10.75
C HIS A 13 -8.96 14.13 10.71
N THR A 14 -8.10 14.40 11.70
CA THR A 14 -6.79 13.74 11.81
C THR A 14 -6.93 12.41 12.56
N PHE A 15 -6.01 11.49 12.27
CA PHE A 15 -5.91 10.20 12.93
C PHE A 15 -4.43 9.80 13.07
N GLU A 16 -4.13 8.90 13.98
CA GLU A 16 -2.80 8.30 14.15
C GLU A 16 -2.77 6.83 13.70
N GLY A 17 -3.91 6.28 13.27
CA GLY A 17 -4.13 4.87 12.96
C GLY A 17 -5.48 4.39 13.55
N GLY A 18 -5.81 3.13 13.31
CA GLY A 18 -7.02 2.50 13.85
C GLY A 18 -8.29 2.76 13.02
N PRO A 19 -9.47 2.42 13.55
CA PRO A 19 -10.73 2.54 12.81
C PRO A 19 -11.03 4.00 12.45
N VAL A 20 -11.26 4.27 11.16
CA VAL A 20 -11.57 5.62 10.66
C VAL A 20 -12.97 5.70 10.02
N ALA A 21 -13.53 4.56 9.62
CA ALA A 21 -14.92 4.43 9.15
C ALA A 21 -15.37 2.95 9.29
N PRO A 22 -16.67 2.64 9.18
CA PRO A 22 -17.13 1.25 9.15
C PRO A 22 -16.42 0.43 8.08
N GLY A 23 -15.76 -0.65 8.49
CA GLY A 23 -15.00 -1.52 7.59
C GLY A 23 -13.64 -0.98 7.14
N ILE A 24 -13.23 0.23 7.58
CA ILE A 24 -11.96 0.87 7.18
C ILE A 24 -11.09 1.18 8.41
N THR A 25 -9.89 0.61 8.41
CA THR A 25 -8.88 0.80 9.47
C THR A 25 -7.60 1.37 8.86
N ALA A 26 -7.14 2.50 9.36
CA ALA A 26 -5.85 3.09 9.02
C ALA A 26 -4.70 2.30 9.68
N GLU A 27 -3.69 1.92 8.91
CA GLU A 27 -2.42 1.35 9.37
C GLU A 27 -1.29 2.34 9.09
N PRO A 28 -0.60 2.86 10.12
CA PRO A 28 0.58 3.69 9.91
C PRO A 28 1.70 2.90 9.22
N LEU A 29 2.20 3.44 8.12
CA LEU A 29 3.26 2.87 7.28
C LEU A 29 4.39 3.88 7.02
N PRO A 30 4.95 4.53 8.07
CA PRO A 30 5.86 5.66 7.90
C PRO A 30 7.14 5.31 7.12
N GLY A 31 7.71 6.30 6.43
CA GLY A 31 8.99 6.17 5.74
C GLY A 31 8.98 6.95 4.44
N HIS A 32 8.05 6.64 3.54
CA HIS A 32 7.83 7.45 2.34
C HIS A 32 7.52 8.91 2.72
N THR A 33 6.59 9.08 3.67
CA THR A 33 6.45 10.30 4.47
C THR A 33 6.25 9.91 5.94
N PRO A 34 6.46 10.83 6.90
CA PRO A 34 6.22 10.53 8.32
C PRO A 34 4.77 10.12 8.63
N GLY A 35 3.79 10.65 7.88
CA GLY A 35 2.36 10.34 8.02
C GLY A 35 1.83 9.32 7.03
N HIS A 36 2.70 8.62 6.28
CA HIS A 36 2.29 7.62 5.30
C HIS A 36 1.45 6.53 5.96
N THR A 37 0.30 6.24 5.35
CA THR A 37 -0.75 5.41 5.95
C THR A 37 -1.34 4.51 4.87
N GLY A 38 -1.42 3.21 5.17
CA GLY A 38 -2.24 2.27 4.42
C GLY A 38 -3.63 2.13 5.04
N PHE A 39 -4.56 1.54 4.30
CA PHE A 39 -5.91 1.27 4.78
C PHE A 39 -6.30 -0.18 4.56
N HIS A 40 -6.73 -0.84 5.63
CA HIS A 40 -7.45 -2.11 5.55
C HIS A 40 -8.91 -1.82 5.31
N ILE A 41 -9.43 -2.29 4.19
CA ILE A 41 -10.83 -2.16 3.79
C ILE A 41 -11.42 -3.56 3.80
N SER A 42 -12.51 -3.75 4.54
CA SER A 42 -13.12 -5.07 4.75
C SER A 42 -14.62 -5.03 4.50
N SER A 43 -15.13 -6.12 3.93
CA SER A 43 -16.56 -6.34 3.72
C SER A 43 -16.88 -7.83 3.79
N GLY A 44 -17.60 -8.25 4.83
CA GLY A 44 -17.89 -9.66 5.06
C GLY A 44 -16.61 -10.49 5.22
N ARG A 45 -16.34 -11.38 4.26
CA ARG A 45 -15.13 -12.22 4.25
C ARG A 45 -14.00 -11.67 3.38
N ASP A 46 -14.29 -10.61 2.62
CA ASP A 46 -13.34 -10.03 1.68
C ASP A 46 -12.58 -8.88 2.32
N GLY A 47 -11.32 -8.70 1.91
CA GLY A 47 -10.44 -7.68 2.43
C GLY A 47 -9.48 -7.16 1.37
N LEU A 48 -9.11 -5.89 1.50
CA LEU A 48 -8.14 -5.19 0.66
C LEU A 48 -7.21 -4.39 1.56
N LEU A 49 -5.90 -4.52 1.36
CA LEU A 49 -4.91 -3.60 1.91
C LEU A 49 -4.51 -2.57 0.85
N MET A 50 -5.03 -1.36 0.97
CA MET A 50 -4.53 -0.22 0.21
C MET A 50 -3.26 0.31 0.87
N TRP A 51 -2.09 -0.12 0.41
CA TRP A 51 -0.81 0.28 0.99
C TRP A 51 -0.24 1.58 0.42
N THR A 52 -0.96 2.22 -0.52
CA THR A 52 -0.58 3.49 -1.16
C THR A 52 0.83 3.43 -1.81
N ASP A 53 1.79 4.21 -1.33
CA ASP A 53 3.09 4.47 -1.96
C ASP A 53 4.25 3.63 -1.39
N ILE A 54 3.95 2.43 -0.85
CA ILE A 54 5.00 1.47 -0.46
C ILE A 54 5.92 1.11 -1.65
N VAL A 55 5.37 1.16 -2.87
CA VAL A 55 6.05 0.86 -4.14
C VAL A 55 5.77 1.95 -5.16
N HIS A 56 6.79 2.29 -5.94
CA HIS A 56 6.76 3.20 -7.08
C HIS A 56 7.23 2.54 -8.37
N LEU A 57 8.14 1.57 -8.28
CA LEU A 57 8.70 0.82 -9.42
C LEU A 57 8.52 -0.68 -9.17
N PRO A 58 7.32 -1.25 -9.45
CA PRO A 58 6.94 -2.59 -9.00
C PRO A 58 7.94 -3.68 -9.37
N VAL A 59 8.34 -3.74 -10.64
CA VAL A 59 9.29 -4.76 -11.13
C VAL A 59 10.66 -4.64 -10.44
N LEU A 60 11.17 -3.43 -10.28
CA LEU A 60 12.48 -3.22 -9.65
C LEU A 60 12.40 -3.50 -8.15
N GLN A 61 11.44 -2.89 -7.45
CA GLN A 61 11.36 -2.95 -6.00
C GLN A 61 10.89 -4.31 -5.49
N SER A 62 10.12 -5.08 -6.26
CA SER A 62 9.77 -6.45 -5.86
C SER A 62 10.99 -7.38 -5.91
N ARG A 63 11.89 -7.20 -6.88
CA ARG A 63 13.14 -7.97 -7.01
C ARG A 63 14.24 -7.47 -6.07
N HIS A 64 14.24 -6.16 -5.79
CA HIS A 64 15.20 -5.46 -4.95
C HIS A 64 14.46 -4.60 -3.91
N PRO A 65 13.91 -5.18 -2.84
CA PRO A 65 13.14 -4.43 -1.83
C PRO A 65 13.93 -3.29 -1.15
N GLU A 66 15.26 -3.35 -1.15
CA GLU A 66 16.18 -2.28 -0.74
C GLU A 66 16.17 -1.04 -1.63
N ALA A 67 15.65 -1.11 -2.86
CA ALA A 67 15.70 0.03 -3.76
C ALA A 67 14.77 1.15 -3.28
N SER A 68 15.31 2.20 -2.67
CA SER A 68 14.56 3.40 -2.30
C SER A 68 14.26 4.28 -3.52
N VAL A 69 13.36 5.23 -3.36
CA VAL A 69 13.12 6.29 -4.35
C VAL A 69 13.50 7.65 -3.78
N ALA A 70 13.81 8.61 -4.65
CA ALA A 70 14.17 9.97 -4.25
C ALA A 70 13.04 10.72 -3.50
N PHE A 71 11.82 10.19 -3.56
CA PHE A 71 10.64 10.73 -2.89
C PHE A 71 10.43 10.20 -1.47
N ASP A 72 11.22 9.22 -1.02
CA ASP A 72 11.16 8.73 0.35
C ASP A 72 11.81 9.76 1.29
N VAL A 73 11.03 10.30 2.24
CA VAL A 73 11.52 11.24 3.26
C VAL A 73 12.52 10.57 4.20
N ASP A 74 12.25 9.34 4.62
CA ASP A 74 13.20 8.46 5.31
C ASP A 74 13.37 7.17 4.49
N PRO A 75 14.41 7.09 3.64
CA PRO A 75 14.67 5.92 2.81
C PRO A 75 14.91 4.64 3.62
N THR A 76 15.54 4.74 4.79
CA THR A 76 15.86 3.57 5.61
C THR A 76 14.58 2.97 6.19
N GLN A 77 13.70 3.83 6.72
CA GLN A 77 12.41 3.41 7.24
C GLN A 77 11.48 2.91 6.12
N ALA A 78 11.46 3.58 4.96
CA ALA A 78 10.67 3.17 3.81
C ALA A 78 11.07 1.76 3.32
N ILE A 79 12.36 1.47 3.23
CA ILE A 79 12.87 0.13 2.87
C ILE A 79 12.43 -0.92 3.89
N ALA A 80 12.59 -0.64 5.18
CA ALA A 80 12.18 -1.56 6.25
C ALA A 80 10.68 -1.86 6.20
N GLN A 81 9.85 -0.83 6.00
CA GLN A 81 8.40 -0.99 5.90
C GLN A 81 7.98 -1.73 4.64
N ARG A 82 8.61 -1.45 3.49
CA ARG A 82 8.36 -2.19 2.25
C ARG A 82 8.63 -3.67 2.41
N ARG A 83 9.77 -4.04 2.99
CA ARG A 83 10.12 -5.46 3.26
C ARG A 83 9.09 -6.12 4.17
N ARG A 84 8.76 -5.47 5.31
CA ARG A 84 7.73 -5.97 6.24
C ARG A 84 6.38 -6.16 5.55
N MET A 85 5.97 -5.21 4.70
CA MET A 85 4.70 -5.31 3.97
C MET A 85 4.74 -6.40 2.90
N PHE A 86 5.84 -6.56 2.17
CA PHE A 86 5.98 -7.64 1.19
C PHE A 86 5.89 -9.01 1.86
N ASP A 87 6.61 -9.22 2.96
CA ASP A 87 6.54 -10.46 3.74
C ASP A 87 5.13 -10.77 4.21
N ARG A 88 4.46 -9.77 4.80
CA ARG A 88 3.09 -9.92 5.28
C ARG A 88 2.11 -10.22 4.15
N VAL A 89 2.13 -9.42 3.09
CA VAL A 89 1.20 -9.57 1.96
C VAL A 89 1.37 -10.93 1.28
N ALA A 90 2.60 -11.39 1.11
CA ALA A 90 2.88 -12.69 0.52
C ALA A 90 2.48 -13.85 1.45
N THR A 91 2.75 -13.74 2.75
CA THR A 91 2.41 -14.78 3.74
C THR A 91 0.90 -14.92 3.93
N ASP A 92 0.22 -13.80 4.14
CA ASP A 92 -1.21 -13.74 4.45
C ASP A 92 -2.07 -13.81 3.17
N ARG A 93 -1.43 -13.79 1.98
CA ARG A 93 -2.08 -13.76 0.66
C ARG A 93 -3.09 -12.62 0.51
N LEU A 94 -2.73 -11.44 1.00
CA LEU A 94 -3.61 -10.28 0.95
C LEU A 94 -3.80 -9.81 -0.48
N LEU A 95 -5.03 -9.37 -0.81
CA LEU A 95 -5.26 -8.51 -1.97
C LEU A 95 -4.79 -7.11 -1.59
N ILE A 96 -4.00 -6.48 -2.45
CA ILE A 96 -3.49 -5.13 -2.24
C ILE A 96 -3.93 -4.15 -3.33
N ALA A 97 -3.90 -2.87 -3.01
CA ALA A 97 -3.92 -1.77 -3.98
C ALA A 97 -2.77 -0.79 -3.67
N GLY A 98 -2.05 -0.35 -4.70
CA GLY A 98 -1.00 0.66 -4.59
C GLY A 98 -1.08 1.71 -5.69
N SER A 99 -0.69 2.95 -5.36
CA SER A 99 -0.88 4.11 -6.25
C SER A 99 -0.10 4.00 -7.56
N HIS A 100 1.00 3.22 -7.55
CA HIS A 100 1.93 3.06 -8.67
C HIS A 100 2.07 1.60 -9.12
N LEU A 101 1.10 0.74 -8.78
CA LEU A 101 1.02 -0.58 -9.38
C LEU A 101 0.41 -0.51 -10.78
N ASP A 102 0.72 -1.49 -11.61
CA ASP A 102 0.15 -1.58 -12.97
C ASP A 102 -1.37 -1.61 -12.91
N PHE A 103 -2.04 -0.87 -13.79
CA PHE A 103 -3.50 -0.84 -13.87
C PHE A 103 -4.05 -2.27 -14.07
N PRO A 104 -5.06 -2.73 -13.29
CA PRO A 104 -6.02 -1.94 -12.50
C PRO A 104 -5.60 -1.65 -11.05
N THR A 105 -4.30 -1.68 -10.74
CA THR A 105 -3.66 -1.39 -9.46
C THR A 105 -3.91 -2.38 -8.33
N PHE A 106 -4.71 -3.42 -8.58
CA PHE A 106 -4.93 -4.55 -7.68
C PHE A 106 -3.96 -5.68 -7.96
N SER A 107 -3.37 -6.25 -6.92
CA SER A 107 -2.44 -7.38 -7.06
C SER A 107 -2.42 -8.24 -5.82
N HIS A 108 -1.91 -9.46 -5.97
CA HIS A 108 -1.33 -10.25 -4.90
C HIS A 108 0.19 -10.18 -4.97
N LEU A 109 0.86 -10.67 -3.93
CA LEU A 109 2.31 -10.78 -3.91
C LEU A 109 2.71 -12.24 -3.65
N GLU A 110 3.68 -12.74 -4.41
CA GLU A 110 4.26 -14.07 -4.23
C GLU A 110 5.74 -13.93 -3.87
N ALA A 111 6.19 -14.62 -2.83
CA ALA A 111 7.61 -14.70 -2.49
C ALA A 111 8.34 -15.69 -3.41
N LEU A 112 9.56 -15.35 -3.81
CA LEU A 112 10.34 -16.16 -4.75
C LEU A 112 11.44 -16.98 -4.07
N SER A 113 11.72 -18.16 -4.60
CA SER A 113 12.87 -18.96 -4.19
C SER A 113 14.17 -18.23 -4.54
N GLY A 114 14.93 -17.81 -3.53
CA GLY A 114 16.16 -17.03 -3.71
C GLY A 114 16.06 -15.55 -3.29
N GLY A 115 14.89 -15.13 -2.79
CA GLY A 115 14.65 -13.76 -2.32
C GLY A 115 13.90 -12.91 -3.33
N GLY A 116 13.28 -11.83 -2.84
CA GLY A 116 12.41 -10.97 -3.62
C GLY A 116 11.01 -11.55 -3.83
N TYR A 117 10.22 -10.83 -4.63
CA TYR A 117 8.79 -11.05 -4.77
C TYR A 117 8.33 -10.83 -6.21
N ASN A 118 7.14 -11.35 -6.52
CA ASN A 118 6.44 -11.11 -7.77
C ASN A 118 5.05 -10.55 -7.50
N PHE A 119 4.72 -9.44 -8.16
CA PHE A 119 3.34 -8.97 -8.22
C PHE A 119 2.56 -9.88 -9.14
N ILE A 120 1.40 -10.34 -8.67
CA ILE A 120 0.43 -11.10 -9.44
C ILE A 120 -0.78 -10.19 -9.65
N PRO A 121 -0.89 -9.51 -10.80
CA PRO A 121 -1.98 -8.56 -11.03
C PRO A 121 -3.33 -9.25 -11.03
N GLU A 122 -4.33 -8.62 -10.44
CA GLU A 122 -5.71 -9.06 -10.63
C GLU A 122 -6.14 -8.81 -12.07
N VAL A 123 -6.67 -9.85 -12.69
CA VAL A 123 -7.19 -9.77 -14.06
C VAL A 123 -8.64 -9.33 -13.99
N TRP A 124 -8.99 -8.27 -14.73
CA TRP A 124 -10.38 -7.82 -14.83
C TRP A 124 -11.29 -8.97 -15.27
N ARG A 125 -12.29 -9.29 -14.44
CA ARG A 125 -13.33 -10.29 -14.76
C ARG A 125 -14.66 -9.59 -14.94
N SER A 126 -15.07 -9.49 -16.19
CA SER A 126 -16.38 -8.97 -16.54
C SER A 126 -17.49 -9.98 -16.22
N LYS A 127 -18.60 -9.50 -15.67
CA LYS A 127 -19.87 -10.26 -15.61
C LYS A 127 -20.79 -9.96 -16.80
N LEU A 128 -20.30 -9.28 -17.83
CA LEU A 128 -21.10 -8.83 -18.97
C LEU A 128 -21.48 -9.94 -19.96
N THR A 129 -21.09 -11.19 -19.70
CA THR A 129 -21.54 -12.36 -20.45
C THR A 129 -22.37 -13.27 -19.55
N ASN A 130 -23.68 -13.10 -19.62
CA ASN A 130 -24.63 -14.20 -19.51
C ASN A 130 -24.95 -14.67 -20.93
#